data_AF-A0A2E6SZ98-F1
#
_entry.id   AF-A0A2E6SZ98-F1
#
_cell.length_a   1.000
_cell.length_b   1.000
_cell.length_c   1.000
_cell.angle_alpha   90.00
_cell.angle_beta   90.00
_cell.angle_gamma   90.00
#
_symmetry.space_group_name_H-M   'P 1'
#
loop_
_entity.id
_entity.type
_entity.pdbx_description
1 polymer ?
#
loop_
_entity_poly.entity_id
_entity_poly.type
_entity_poly.pdbx_seq_one_letter_code
_entity_poly.pdbx_strand_id
1 'polypeptide(L)'
;MQLKKIIYILFLAISPLSYGQGIGFNTDGSNPDGDALVHVNNHSASSSDSSIVRIENEQNGANDVTGLQISNSATGATATWNMYIPASGSTDLRINNNGSDHVTIQNDGDVGVGTTSPASGFDVQTSMGLSLTTITSATTLDNTHLVVFCNTGAYTVTLPAASGCTGRVYKIKNIDTDGDDITIDGNGSETINGATTYALEDYNQQITIISDGSNWHIISNSN
;
A
#
# COMPACT_ATOMS: atom_id res chain seq x y z
N MET A 1 -42.12 22.65 -80.96
CA MET A 1 -40.95 22.82 -80.06
C MET A 1 -41.37 22.36 -78.66
N GLN A 2 -41.00 21.13 -78.28
CA GLN A 2 -41.37 20.54 -76.99
C GLN A 2 -40.31 20.94 -75.96
N LEU A 3 -40.68 21.68 -74.92
CA LEU A 3 -39.77 22.10 -73.85
C LEU A 3 -39.90 21.12 -72.67
N LYS A 4 -38.91 20.24 -72.49
CA LYS A 4 -38.74 19.40 -71.28
C LYS A 4 -38.08 20.22 -70.17
N LYS A 5 -38.62 20.20 -68.94
CA LYS A 5 -37.90 20.58 -67.70
C LYS A 5 -38.45 19.71 -66.55
N ILE A 6 -37.83 18.56 -66.27
CA ILE A 6 -36.74 18.29 -65.30
C ILE A 6 -37.13 18.71 -63.88
N ILE A 7 -37.52 17.72 -63.08
CA ILE A 7 -37.71 17.81 -61.64
C ILE A 7 -36.35 17.56 -60.98
N TYR A 8 -35.87 18.51 -60.18
CA TYR A 8 -34.72 18.30 -59.29
C TYR A 8 -35.24 17.77 -57.94
N ILE A 9 -34.86 16.54 -57.59
CA ILE A 9 -35.11 15.98 -56.26
C ILE A 9 -33.87 16.25 -55.41
N LEU A 10 -34.03 17.06 -54.37
CA LEU A 10 -33.02 17.27 -53.34
C LEU A 10 -33.12 16.10 -52.34
N PHE A 11 -32.10 15.24 -52.29
CA PHE A 11 -31.97 14.25 -51.22
C PHE A 11 -31.37 14.92 -49.98
N LEU A 12 -32.15 15.01 -48.90
CA LEU A 12 -31.61 15.32 -47.58
C LEU A 12 -31.22 13.99 -46.90
N ALA A 13 -29.95 13.90 -46.49
CA ALA A 13 -29.33 12.72 -45.92
C ALA A 13 -29.66 12.50 -44.44
N ILE A 14 -29.52 11.26 -43.97
CA ILE A 14 -29.12 10.98 -42.59
C ILE A 14 -27.94 10.02 -42.68
N SER A 15 -26.73 10.53 -42.40
CA SER A 15 -25.63 9.69 -41.95
C SER A 15 -25.81 9.49 -40.44
N PRO A 16 -25.86 8.26 -39.91
CA PRO A 16 -25.77 8.09 -38.47
C PRO A 16 -24.38 8.57 -38.04
N LEU A 17 -24.34 9.72 -37.35
CA LEU A 17 -23.17 10.14 -36.61
C LEU A 17 -23.10 9.26 -35.36
N SER A 18 -22.25 8.25 -35.39
CA SER A 18 -21.89 7.48 -34.20
C SER A 18 -21.01 8.39 -33.32
N TYR A 19 -21.60 9.09 -32.36
CA TYR A 19 -20.82 9.70 -31.30
C TYR A 19 -20.30 8.56 -30.41
N GLY A 20 -18.98 8.34 -30.41
CA GLY A 20 -18.35 7.50 -29.40
C GLY A 20 -18.63 8.12 -28.03
N GLN A 21 -19.55 7.53 -27.28
CA GLN A 21 -19.93 8.06 -25.97
C GLN A 21 -18.81 7.68 -25.00
N GLY A 22 -17.89 8.62 -24.76
CA GLY A 22 -16.72 8.40 -23.91
C GLY A 22 -17.03 8.27 -22.41
N ILE A 23 -18.27 8.56 -21.99
CA ILE A 23 -18.75 8.40 -20.60
C ILE A 23 -20.26 8.08 -20.66
N GLY A 24 -20.68 6.94 -20.11
CA GLY A 24 -22.09 6.60 -19.88
C GLY A 24 -22.45 6.74 -18.40
N PHE A 25 -23.50 7.51 -18.10
CA PHE A 25 -24.19 7.47 -16.82
C PHE A 25 -25.55 6.82 -17.06
N ASN A 26 -25.92 5.80 -16.27
CA ASN A 26 -27.27 5.23 -16.34
C ASN A 26 -28.29 6.35 -16.08
N THR A 27 -29.10 6.71 -17.09
CA THR A 27 -29.99 7.88 -17.02
C THR A 27 -31.42 7.61 -17.48
N ASP A 28 -31.78 6.38 -17.85
CA ASP A 28 -33.11 6.11 -18.42
C ASP A 28 -33.91 4.94 -17.80
N GLY A 29 -33.38 4.26 -16.78
CA GLY A 29 -34.14 3.27 -16.02
C GLY A 29 -34.56 2.03 -16.82
N SER A 30 -33.92 1.75 -17.96
CA SER A 30 -34.01 0.46 -18.65
C SER A 30 -32.83 -0.47 -18.29
N ASN A 31 -33.04 -1.80 -18.35
CA ASN A 31 -32.31 -2.80 -17.56
C ASN A 31 -30.78 -2.80 -17.78
N PRO A 32 -29.95 -2.64 -16.71
CA PRO A 32 -28.49 -2.52 -16.78
C PRO A 32 -27.76 -3.87 -16.64
N ASP A 33 -28.10 -4.89 -17.42
CA ASP A 33 -27.57 -6.25 -17.22
C ASP A 33 -26.20 -6.43 -17.95
N GLY A 34 -25.03 -6.51 -17.31
CA GLY A 34 -24.69 -6.48 -15.91
C GLY A 34 -23.42 -5.65 -15.70
N ASP A 35 -23.59 -4.56 -14.94
CA ASP A 35 -22.62 -4.09 -13.95
C ASP A 35 -21.54 -3.07 -14.34
N ALA A 36 -21.93 -1.83 -14.62
CA ALA A 36 -21.12 -0.69 -14.17
C ALA A 36 -21.94 0.60 -14.08
N LEU A 37 -21.84 1.33 -12.96
CA LEU A 37 -22.48 2.65 -12.75
C LEU A 37 -21.77 3.77 -13.55
N VAL A 38 -20.45 3.65 -13.73
CA VAL A 38 -19.65 4.47 -14.66
C VAL A 38 -18.63 3.54 -15.31
N HIS A 39 -18.68 3.47 -16.64
CA HIS A 39 -17.83 2.62 -17.46
C HIS A 39 -17.17 3.49 -18.54
N VAL A 40 -15.86 3.74 -18.42
CA VAL A 40 -15.10 4.49 -19.43
C VAL A 40 -14.33 3.49 -20.31
N ASN A 41 -14.74 3.40 -21.58
CA ASN A 41 -14.13 2.53 -22.59
C ASN A 41 -13.00 3.24 -23.36
N ASN A 42 -11.91 2.52 -23.64
CA ASN A 42 -10.94 2.89 -24.67
C ASN A 42 -11.13 1.97 -25.88
N HIS A 43 -11.80 2.46 -26.91
CA HIS A 43 -12.10 1.71 -28.12
C HIS A 43 -10.82 1.46 -28.93
N SER A 44 -10.46 0.21 -29.17
CA SER A 44 -9.56 -0.16 -30.26
C SER A 44 -10.17 -1.34 -31.01
N ALA A 45 -10.16 -1.29 -32.34
CA ALA A 45 -10.95 -2.12 -33.26
C ALA A 45 -10.62 -3.63 -33.30
N SER A 46 -10.15 -4.21 -32.19
CA SER A 46 -9.90 -5.64 -31.97
C SER A 46 -10.63 -6.06 -30.70
N SER A 47 -11.23 -7.24 -30.71
CA SER A 47 -12.23 -7.80 -29.76
C SER A 47 -11.84 -7.97 -28.28
N SER A 48 -11.06 -7.06 -27.71
CA SER A 48 -10.64 -7.06 -26.29
C SER A 48 -10.86 -5.67 -25.70
N ASP A 49 -12.12 -5.23 -25.62
CA ASP A 49 -12.46 -3.98 -24.94
C ASP A 49 -12.26 -4.16 -23.43
N SER A 50 -11.26 -3.49 -22.87
CA SER A 50 -11.03 -3.40 -21.42
C SER A 50 -11.26 -1.97 -20.99
N SER A 51 -12.12 -1.79 -20.00
CA SER A 51 -12.41 -0.47 -19.42
C SER A 51 -11.24 -0.04 -18.56
N ILE A 52 -10.94 1.27 -18.57
CA ILE A 52 -9.83 1.80 -17.76
C ILE A 52 -10.24 1.88 -16.28
N VAL A 53 -11.51 2.20 -16.02
CA VAL A 53 -12.11 2.25 -14.69
C VAL A 53 -13.53 1.68 -14.77
N ARG A 54 -13.83 0.66 -13.95
CA ARG A 54 -15.19 0.13 -13.75
C ARG A 54 -15.60 0.30 -12.30
N ILE A 55 -16.82 0.78 -12.07
CA ILE A 55 -17.49 0.76 -10.77
C ILE A 55 -18.69 -0.15 -10.93
N GLU A 56 -18.61 -1.37 -10.43
CA GLU A 56 -19.57 -2.42 -10.68
C GLU A 56 -20.09 -3.05 -9.39
N ASN A 57 -21.31 -3.58 -9.46
CA ASN A 57 -21.95 -4.35 -8.40
C ASN A 57 -22.62 -5.56 -9.05
N GLU A 58 -21.80 -6.53 -9.47
CA GLU A 58 -22.27 -7.71 -10.21
C GLU A 58 -22.86 -8.78 -9.26
N GLN A 59 -24.12 -9.17 -9.50
CA GLN A 59 -24.69 -10.37 -8.92
C GLN A 59 -24.47 -11.55 -9.88
N ASN A 60 -23.35 -12.26 -9.73
CA ASN A 60 -23.10 -13.48 -10.51
C ASN A 60 -23.32 -14.75 -9.67
N GLY A 61 -24.58 -15.01 -9.31
CA GLY A 61 -25.10 -16.33 -8.91
C GLY A 61 -24.48 -17.05 -7.69
N ALA A 62 -23.41 -16.54 -7.09
CA ALA A 62 -22.76 -17.11 -5.90
C ALA A 62 -21.94 -16.10 -5.08
N ASN A 63 -21.43 -15.01 -5.67
CA ASN A 63 -20.70 -13.97 -4.94
C ASN A 63 -21.08 -12.59 -5.49
N ASP A 64 -21.69 -11.75 -4.66
CA ASP A 64 -21.86 -10.32 -4.97
C ASP A 64 -20.49 -9.66 -4.77
N VAL A 65 -19.89 -9.15 -5.86
CA VAL A 65 -18.63 -8.42 -5.80
C VAL A 65 -18.93 -6.96 -6.10
N THR A 66 -18.86 -6.12 -5.07
CA THR A 66 -18.91 -4.66 -5.23
C THR A 66 -17.50 -4.12 -5.24
N GLY A 67 -17.10 -3.39 -6.27
CA GLY A 67 -15.73 -2.90 -6.34
C GLY A 67 -15.39 -1.90 -7.45
N LEU A 68 -14.14 -1.47 -7.40
CA LEU A 68 -13.47 -0.67 -8.41
C LEU A 68 -12.43 -1.55 -9.10
N GLN A 69 -12.56 -1.73 -10.41
CA GLN A 69 -11.54 -2.40 -11.23
C GLN A 69 -10.75 -1.39 -12.05
N ILE A 70 -9.44 -1.60 -12.11
CA ILE A 70 -8.50 -0.95 -13.01
C ILE A 70 -7.83 -2.03 -13.85
N SER A 71 -7.89 -1.89 -15.17
CA SER A 71 -7.33 -2.86 -16.11
C SER A 71 -6.21 -2.24 -16.94
N ASN A 72 -5.10 -2.96 -17.10
CA ASN A 72 -4.07 -2.66 -18.09
C ASN A 72 -4.11 -3.71 -19.20
N SER A 73 -4.38 -3.26 -20.43
CA SER A 73 -4.45 -4.09 -21.62
C SER A 73 -3.27 -3.79 -22.52
N ALA A 74 -2.09 -4.27 -22.13
CA ALA A 74 -0.94 -4.36 -23.02
C ALA A 74 -1.00 -5.69 -23.78
N THR A 75 -0.53 -5.70 -25.04
CA THR A 75 -0.36 -6.94 -25.82
C THR A 75 0.58 -7.90 -25.07
N GLY A 76 0.02 -8.96 -24.50
CA GLY A 76 0.78 -10.07 -23.89
C GLY A 76 0.62 -10.28 -22.38
N ALA A 77 -0.02 -9.35 -21.65
CA ALA A 77 -0.41 -9.57 -20.25
C ALA A 77 -1.55 -8.60 -19.87
N THR A 78 -2.72 -9.15 -19.57
CA THR A 78 -3.81 -8.38 -18.95
C THR A 78 -3.56 -8.38 -17.45
N ALA A 79 -3.26 -7.23 -16.87
CA ALA A 79 -3.21 -7.07 -15.42
C ALA A 79 -4.48 -6.36 -14.96
N THR A 80 -5.30 -7.04 -14.17
CA THR A 80 -6.49 -6.46 -13.54
C THR A 80 -6.21 -6.29 -12.05
N TRP A 81 -6.37 -5.07 -11.56
CA TRP A 81 -6.35 -4.78 -10.13
C TRP A 81 -7.76 -4.45 -9.68
N ASN A 82 -8.25 -5.19 -8.68
CA ASN A 82 -9.58 -4.99 -8.11
C ASN A 82 -9.43 -4.51 -6.68
N MET A 83 -10.16 -3.45 -6.32
CA MET A 83 -10.45 -3.11 -4.92
C MET A 83 -11.92 -3.45 -4.67
N TYR A 84 -12.20 -4.43 -3.82
CA TYR A 84 -13.53 -5.05 -3.80
C TYR A 84 -13.92 -5.68 -2.45
N ILE A 85 -15.22 -5.94 -2.29
CA ILE A 85 -15.77 -6.82 -1.26
C ILE A 85 -15.88 -8.25 -1.85
N PRO A 86 -15.31 -9.28 -1.20
CA PRO A 86 -15.02 -10.55 -1.87
C PRO A 86 -16.19 -11.50 -2.05
N ALA A 87 -17.27 -11.31 -1.27
CA ALA A 87 -18.47 -12.13 -1.35
C ALA A 87 -19.63 -11.43 -0.64
N SER A 88 -20.85 -11.88 -0.94
CA SER A 88 -22.05 -11.47 -0.21
C SER A 88 -21.91 -11.84 1.28
N GLY A 89 -22.12 -10.85 2.15
CA GLY A 89 -21.96 -11.00 3.60
C GLY A 89 -20.52 -10.86 4.11
N SER A 90 -19.52 -10.70 3.23
CA SER A 90 -18.20 -10.22 3.66
C SER A 90 -18.26 -8.72 3.92
N THR A 91 -17.50 -8.29 4.92
CA THR A 91 -17.26 -6.88 5.25
C THR A 91 -15.80 -6.48 5.04
N ASP A 92 -15.01 -7.36 4.43
CA ASP A 92 -13.58 -7.12 4.18
C ASP A 92 -13.42 -6.24 2.94
N LEU A 93 -12.45 -5.32 2.98
CA LEU A 93 -11.95 -4.66 1.78
C LEU A 93 -10.69 -5.37 1.30
N ARG A 94 -10.65 -5.77 0.02
CA ARG A 94 -9.50 -6.48 -0.56
C ARG A 94 -8.93 -5.79 -1.78
N ILE A 95 -7.62 -5.95 -1.97
CA ILE A 95 -6.89 -5.59 -3.19
C ILE A 95 -6.40 -6.89 -3.84
N ASN A 96 -6.89 -7.18 -5.05
CA ASN A 96 -6.64 -8.42 -5.76
C ASN A 96 -5.98 -8.17 -7.12
N ASN A 97 -5.10 -9.07 -7.52
CA ASN A 97 -4.61 -9.18 -8.90
C ASN A 97 -4.58 -10.64 -9.32
N ASN A 98 -5.07 -10.92 -10.53
CA ASN A 98 -5.02 -12.26 -11.15
C ASN A 98 -5.59 -13.38 -10.23
N GLY A 99 -6.66 -13.08 -9.49
CA GLY A 99 -7.34 -14.05 -8.62
C GLY A 99 -6.72 -14.24 -7.23
N SER A 100 -5.64 -13.53 -6.90
CA SER A 100 -5.03 -13.56 -5.57
C SER A 100 -5.26 -12.26 -4.80
N ASP A 101 -5.69 -12.38 -3.54
CA ASP A 101 -5.79 -11.24 -2.61
C ASP A 101 -4.41 -10.89 -2.07
N HIS A 102 -3.91 -9.72 -2.44
CA HIS A 102 -2.59 -9.23 -2.04
C HIS A 102 -2.66 -8.42 -0.75
N VAL A 103 -3.73 -7.67 -0.55
CA VAL A 103 -4.00 -6.95 0.70
C VAL A 103 -5.43 -7.21 1.11
N THR A 104 -5.63 -7.54 2.38
CA THR A 104 -6.94 -7.69 3.01
C THR A 104 -7.02 -6.74 4.19
N ILE A 105 -8.10 -5.98 4.28
CA ILE A 105 -8.45 -5.20 5.47
C ILE A 105 -9.77 -5.78 5.98
N GLN A 106 -9.73 -6.43 7.15
CA GLN A 106 -10.91 -7.00 7.78
C GLN A 106 -11.71 -5.90 8.50
N ASN A 107 -12.97 -6.21 8.81
CA ASN A 107 -13.89 -5.25 9.43
C ASN A 107 -13.53 -4.86 10.87
N ASP A 108 -12.74 -5.68 11.56
CA ASP A 108 -12.11 -5.33 12.84
C ASP A 108 -10.88 -4.43 12.71
N GLY A 109 -10.44 -4.16 11.47
CA GLY A 109 -9.32 -3.29 11.14
C GLY A 109 -8.00 -4.01 10.90
N ASP A 110 -7.97 -5.34 11.05
CA ASP A 110 -6.75 -6.12 10.84
C ASP A 110 -6.34 -6.13 9.36
N VAL A 111 -5.06 -5.91 9.10
CA VAL A 111 -4.50 -5.79 7.75
C VAL A 111 -3.59 -6.97 7.45
N GLY A 112 -3.97 -7.77 6.47
CA GLY A 112 -3.18 -8.88 5.93
C GLY A 112 -2.48 -8.50 4.61
N VAL A 113 -1.21 -8.86 4.46
CA VAL A 113 -0.47 -8.82 3.19
C VAL A 113 -0.16 -10.25 2.76
N GLY A 114 -0.78 -10.67 1.65
CA GLY A 114 -0.71 -12.05 1.14
C GLY A 114 -1.60 -13.05 1.88
N THR A 115 -2.36 -12.62 2.89
CA THR A 115 -3.32 -13.44 3.64
C THR A 115 -4.70 -12.76 3.68
N THR A 116 -5.76 -13.57 3.74
CA THR A 116 -7.16 -13.13 3.93
C THR A 116 -7.69 -13.36 5.33
N SER A 117 -6.86 -13.93 6.21
CA SER A 117 -7.17 -14.20 7.61
C SER A 117 -5.95 -13.83 8.44
N PRO A 118 -5.62 -12.51 8.55
CA PRO A 118 -4.54 -12.04 9.39
C PRO A 118 -4.72 -12.57 10.83
N ALA A 119 -3.65 -13.12 11.41
CA ALA A 119 -3.66 -13.60 12.79
C ALA A 119 -3.27 -12.50 13.80
N SER A 120 -3.04 -11.28 13.32
CA SER A 120 -2.60 -10.10 14.07
C SER A 120 -3.01 -8.84 13.32
N GLY A 121 -3.11 -7.70 14.01
CA GLY A 121 -3.54 -6.43 13.41
C GLY A 121 -2.76 -5.98 12.17
N PHE A 122 -1.50 -6.40 12.05
CA PHE A 122 -0.76 -6.37 10.80
C PHE A 122 -0.05 -7.70 10.60
N ASP A 123 -0.43 -8.46 9.57
CA ASP A 123 0.10 -9.79 9.27
C ASP A 123 0.66 -9.83 7.85
N VAL A 124 1.96 -10.11 7.74
CA VAL A 124 2.66 -10.21 6.45
C VAL A 124 3.11 -11.65 6.28
N GLN A 125 2.48 -12.39 5.36
CA GLN A 125 2.80 -13.80 5.12
C GLN A 125 4.14 -13.99 4.37
N THR A 126 4.73 -12.89 3.86
CA THR A 126 6.04 -12.85 3.21
C THR A 126 7.11 -12.25 4.15
N SER A 127 8.22 -11.73 3.60
CA SER A 127 9.24 -11.04 4.39
C SER A 127 9.00 -9.53 4.47
N MET A 128 9.44 -8.92 5.58
CA MET A 128 9.45 -7.47 5.77
C MET A 128 10.86 -6.91 5.55
N GLY A 129 11.00 -5.92 4.69
CA GLY A 129 12.20 -5.08 4.65
C GLY A 129 12.16 -4.05 5.79
N LEU A 130 13.28 -3.88 6.50
CA LEU A 130 13.42 -2.90 7.59
C LEU A 130 14.37 -1.77 7.18
N SER A 131 14.18 -0.57 7.72
CA SER A 131 15.19 0.50 7.52
C SER A 131 16.46 0.13 8.28
N LEU A 132 17.58 0.18 7.57
CA LEU A 132 18.92 -0.09 8.09
C LEU A 132 19.81 1.10 7.78
N THR A 133 20.37 1.70 8.83
CA THR A 133 21.32 2.79 8.72
C THR A 133 22.62 2.42 9.41
N THR A 134 23.75 2.63 8.73
CA THR A 134 25.07 2.58 9.37
C THR A 134 25.50 4.00 9.72
N ILE A 135 25.90 4.22 10.97
CA ILE A 135 26.42 5.48 11.47
C ILE A 135 27.89 5.32 11.90
N THR A 136 28.65 6.39 11.81
CA THR A 136 30.10 6.43 12.12
C THR A 136 30.50 7.62 12.98
N SER A 137 29.52 8.26 13.62
CA SER A 137 29.71 9.42 14.48
C SER A 137 28.45 9.69 15.29
N ALA A 138 28.54 10.60 16.26
CA ALA A 138 27.42 10.97 17.11
C ALA A 138 26.17 11.32 16.29
N THR A 139 25.04 10.67 16.63
CA THR A 139 23.79 10.78 15.88
C THR A 139 22.60 10.74 16.82
N THR A 140 21.62 11.62 16.62
CA THR A 140 20.31 11.51 17.28
C THR A 140 19.37 10.69 16.40
N LEU A 141 18.80 9.61 16.94
CA LEU A 141 17.86 8.77 16.19
C LEU A 141 16.49 9.46 16.06
N ASP A 142 15.77 9.14 14.99
CA ASP A 142 14.44 9.69 14.68
C ASP A 142 13.48 8.62 14.13
N ASN A 143 12.36 9.05 13.53
CA ASN A 143 11.35 8.15 12.97
C ASN A 143 11.74 7.45 11.66
N THR A 144 12.90 7.75 11.08
CA THR A 144 13.42 7.08 9.88
C THR A 144 14.31 5.87 10.21
N HIS A 145 14.81 5.81 11.46
CA HIS A 145 15.67 4.74 11.95
C HIS A 145 14.85 3.58 12.52
N LEU A 146 15.33 2.34 12.31
CA LEU A 146 14.81 1.15 12.98
C LEU A 146 15.97 0.22 13.36
N VAL A 147 16.76 -0.20 12.38
CA VAL A 147 18.01 -0.92 12.59
C VAL A 147 19.18 0.03 12.41
N VAL A 148 20.05 0.10 13.41
CA VAL A 148 21.21 1.00 13.43
C VAL A 148 22.48 0.20 13.67
N PHE A 149 23.39 0.26 12.72
CA PHE A 149 24.74 -0.27 12.86
C PHE A 149 25.68 0.87 13.24
N CYS A 150 26.28 0.75 14.42
CA CYS A 150 27.26 1.70 14.92
C CYS A 150 28.64 1.17 14.56
N ASN A 151 29.39 1.90 13.75
CA ASN A 151 30.72 1.50 13.28
C ASN A 151 31.75 2.58 13.58
N THR A 152 33.01 2.17 13.76
CA THR A 152 34.22 3.00 13.86
C THR A 152 34.18 4.15 14.87
N GLY A 153 34.88 3.96 15.98
CA GLY A 153 35.12 4.98 16.98
C GLY A 153 34.10 5.00 18.10
N ALA A 154 34.53 5.47 19.27
CA ALA A 154 33.63 5.75 20.38
C ALA A 154 32.83 7.04 20.13
N TYR A 155 31.50 6.96 20.22
CA TYR A 155 30.60 8.11 20.15
C TYR A 155 29.26 7.85 20.84
N THR A 156 28.45 8.91 20.94
CA THR A 156 27.12 8.87 21.55
C THR A 156 26.03 8.77 20.49
N VAL A 157 25.16 7.77 20.62
CA VAL A 157 23.89 7.68 19.92
C VAL A 157 22.79 8.17 20.87
N THR A 158 22.22 9.34 20.56
CA THR A 158 21.17 9.94 21.39
C THR A 158 19.80 9.46 20.91
N LEU A 159 18.98 8.96 21.84
CA LEU A 159 17.58 8.60 21.56
C LEU A 159 16.72 9.87 21.49
N PRO A 160 15.64 9.89 20.68
CA PRO A 160 14.70 11.01 20.71
C PRO A 160 13.94 11.06 22.04
N ALA A 161 13.28 12.18 22.33
CA ALA A 161 12.43 12.33 23.51
C ALA A 161 11.37 11.22 23.57
N ALA A 162 11.40 10.41 24.61
CA ALA A 162 10.51 9.25 24.80
C ALA A 162 9.04 9.65 24.72
N SER A 163 8.71 10.84 25.25
CA SER A 163 7.37 11.45 25.23
C SER A 163 6.75 11.62 23.84
N GLY A 164 7.56 11.72 22.78
CA GLY A 164 7.10 11.83 21.40
C GLY A 164 7.00 10.50 20.65
N CYS A 165 7.30 9.38 21.30
CA CYS A 165 7.50 8.11 20.59
C CYS A 165 7.20 6.84 21.39
N THR A 166 6.16 6.83 22.21
CA THR A 166 5.66 5.62 22.89
C THR A 166 5.55 4.45 21.90
N GLY A 167 6.09 3.29 22.27
CA GLY A 167 6.09 2.08 21.46
C GLY A 167 7.13 2.06 20.32
N ARG A 168 7.90 3.14 20.11
CA ARG A 168 8.98 3.14 19.11
C ARG A 168 10.08 2.17 19.55
N VAL A 169 10.49 1.34 18.61
CA VAL A 169 11.54 0.33 18.77
C VAL A 169 12.76 0.72 17.94
N TYR A 170 13.95 0.54 18.52
CA TYR A 170 15.21 0.50 17.77
C TYR A 170 15.94 -0.81 18.02
N LYS A 171 16.62 -1.30 16.99
CA LYS A 171 17.60 -2.40 17.06
C LYS A 171 18.97 -1.80 16.79
N ILE A 172 19.81 -1.70 17.81
CA ILE A 172 21.11 -1.02 17.72
C ILE A 172 22.19 -2.07 17.92
N LYS A 173 23.18 -2.09 17.02
CA LYS A 173 24.28 -3.05 17.05
C LYS A 173 25.62 -2.36 16.88
N ASN A 174 26.57 -2.70 17.74
CA ASN A 174 27.97 -2.34 17.57
C ASN A 174 28.59 -3.29 16.54
N ILE A 175 29.02 -2.74 15.41
CA ILE A 175 29.74 -3.47 14.37
C ILE A 175 31.19 -3.00 14.25
N ASP A 176 31.66 -2.17 15.18
CA ASP A 176 33.03 -1.71 15.20
C ASP A 176 33.98 -2.86 15.55
N THR A 177 34.83 -3.21 14.58
CA THR A 177 35.82 -4.28 14.74
C THR A 177 36.98 -3.90 15.64
N ASP A 178 37.17 -2.60 15.90
CA ASP A 178 38.24 -2.09 16.77
C ASP A 178 37.87 -2.20 18.26
N GLY A 179 36.60 -2.49 18.57
CA GLY A 179 36.11 -2.74 19.92
C GLY A 179 35.87 -1.46 20.73
N ASP A 180 35.62 -0.33 20.07
CA ASP A 180 35.23 0.90 20.74
C ASP A 180 33.78 0.81 21.28
N ASP A 181 33.58 1.32 22.49
CA ASP A 181 32.26 1.37 23.12
C ASP A 181 31.38 2.45 22.46
N ILE A 182 30.16 2.08 22.11
CA ILE A 182 29.14 3.03 21.66
C ILE A 182 28.24 3.38 22.84
N THR A 183 28.17 4.67 23.18
CA THR A 183 27.29 5.14 24.26
C THR A 183 25.90 5.41 23.73
N ILE A 184 24.89 4.70 24.21
CA ILE A 184 23.48 5.02 23.96
C ILE A 184 22.99 5.95 25.07
N ASP A 185 22.41 7.09 24.71
CA ASP A 185 22.03 8.14 25.66
C ASP A 185 20.54 8.49 25.54
N GLY A 186 19.86 8.63 26.68
CA GLY A 186 18.49 9.14 26.75
C GLY A 186 18.44 10.64 26.41
N ASN A 187 17.28 11.15 25.98
CA ASN A 187 17.15 12.58 25.74
C ASN A 187 17.08 13.35 27.06
N GLY A 188 18.12 14.14 27.37
CA GLY A 188 18.16 14.98 28.57
C GLY A 188 18.33 14.13 29.84
N SER A 189 17.28 14.04 30.67
CA SER A 189 17.29 13.24 31.90
C SER A 189 16.43 11.97 31.81
N GLU A 190 15.94 11.65 30.61
CA GLU A 190 15.27 10.37 30.35
C GLU A 190 16.26 9.22 30.57
N THR A 191 15.74 8.05 30.93
CA THR A 191 16.56 6.89 31.29
C THR A 191 16.38 5.71 30.34
N ILE A 192 17.38 4.84 30.31
CA ILE A 192 17.43 3.53 29.68
C ILE A 192 17.55 2.52 30.83
N ASN A 193 16.50 1.75 31.12
CA ASN A 193 16.44 0.85 32.29
C ASN A 193 16.86 1.53 33.63
N GLY A 194 16.54 2.81 33.80
CA GLY A 194 16.84 3.58 35.02
C GLY A 194 18.21 4.28 35.07
N ALA A 195 19.09 4.07 34.09
CA ALA A 195 20.33 4.84 33.92
C ALA A 195 20.19 5.88 32.79
N THR A 196 20.89 7.00 32.80
CA THR A 196 20.80 7.99 31.70
C THR A 196 21.43 7.48 30.41
N THR A 197 22.43 6.60 30.53
CA THR A 197 23.15 6.01 29.40
C THR A 197 23.25 4.49 29.52
N TYR A 198 23.53 3.85 28.39
CA TYR A 198 23.87 2.43 28.27
C TYR A 198 25.11 2.30 27.37
N ALA A 199 26.13 1.56 27.80
CA ALA A 199 27.31 1.28 26.99
C ALA A 199 27.09 0.01 26.15
N LEU A 200 27.31 0.12 24.85
CA LEU A 200 27.28 -0.98 23.88
C LEU A 200 28.75 -1.32 23.53
N GLU A 201 29.34 -2.19 24.33
CA GLU A 201 30.79 -2.34 24.54
C GLU A 201 31.42 -3.32 23.54
N ASP A 202 30.90 -4.55 23.44
CA ASP A 202 31.55 -5.58 22.63
C ASP A 202 31.24 -5.44 21.12
N TYR A 203 32.22 -5.77 20.27
CA TYR A 203 31.96 -6.05 18.86
C TYR A 203 30.86 -7.11 18.73
N ASN A 204 29.88 -6.85 17.86
CA ASN A 204 28.65 -7.61 17.67
C ASN A 204 27.59 -7.52 18.76
N GLN A 205 27.84 -6.81 19.87
CA GLN A 205 26.80 -6.58 20.86
C GLN A 205 25.62 -5.83 20.23
N GLN A 206 24.41 -6.29 20.54
CA GLN A 206 23.18 -5.67 20.08
C GLN A 206 22.14 -5.55 21.18
N ILE A 207 21.35 -4.49 21.09
CA ILE A 207 20.17 -4.29 21.92
C ILE A 207 18.93 -4.05 21.06
N THR A 208 17.79 -4.51 21.53
CA THR A 208 16.48 -3.99 21.11
C THR A 208 15.92 -3.17 22.25
N ILE A 209 15.58 -1.92 21.97
CA ILE A 209 15.09 -0.94 22.94
C ILE A 209 13.72 -0.42 22.52
N ILE A 210 12.83 -0.16 23.48
CA ILE A 210 11.48 0.37 23.25
C ILE A 210 11.19 1.55 24.18
N SER A 211 10.52 2.59 23.68
CA SER A 211 10.03 3.70 24.50
C SER A 211 8.70 3.36 25.16
N ASP A 212 8.54 3.70 26.44
CA ASP A 212 7.24 3.62 27.15
C ASP A 212 6.46 4.95 27.13
N GLY A 213 6.99 5.99 26.47
CA GLY A 213 6.43 7.35 26.49
C GLY A 213 7.02 8.27 27.55
N SER A 214 7.96 7.81 28.36
CA SER A 214 8.66 8.61 29.39
C SER A 214 10.14 8.26 29.50
N ASN A 215 10.47 6.99 29.33
CA ASN A 215 11.82 6.44 29.34
C ASN A 215 11.94 5.35 28.27
N TRP A 216 13.15 4.79 28.15
CA TRP A 216 13.51 3.73 27.25
C TRP A 216 13.84 2.43 28.01
N HIS A 217 13.50 1.29 27.42
CA HIS A 217 13.68 -0.02 28.04
C HIS A 217 14.34 -1.00 27.07
N ILE A 218 15.40 -1.68 27.53
CA ILE A 218 16.03 -2.75 26.76
C ILE A 218 15.20 -4.03 26.94
N ILE A 219 14.64 -4.55 25.85
CA ILE A 219 13.77 -5.74 25.82
C ILE A 219 14.44 -6.97 25.23
N SER A 220 15.63 -6.81 24.62
CA SER A 220 16.50 -7.90 24.20
C SER A 220 17.94 -7.41 24.20
N ASN A 221 18.85 -8.23 24.72
CA ASN A 221 20.29 -7.98 24.70
C ASN A 221 21.01 -9.26 24.28
N SER A 222 22.00 -9.16 23.41
CA SER A 222 22.84 -10.29 22.99
C SER A 222 24.24 -9.80 22.66
N ASN A 223 25.24 -10.57 23.10
CA ASN A 223 26.64 -10.41 22.71
C ASN A 223 26.98 -11.40 21.59
#